data_AF-A0A937L6V5-F1
#
_entry.id   AF-A0A937L6V5-F1
#
_cell.length_a   1.000
_cell.length_b   1.000
_cell.length_c   1.000
_cell.angle_alpha   90.00
_cell.angle_beta   90.00
_cell.angle_gamma   90.00
#
_symmetry.space_group_name_H-M   'P 1'
#
loop_
_entity.id
_entity.type
_entity.pdbx_description
1 polymer ?
#
loop_
_entity_poly.entity_id
_entity_poly.type
_entity_poly.pdbx_seq_one_letter_code
_entity_poly.pdbx_strand_id
1 'polypeptide(L)'
;LQNATKPMIIVGQGALTRDDGAAVLAAAIELAAKTGATFNVLHTAAARVAGLDLGLLPGEGGHDVAAMQEAAQSGAVENVILYGADEIAGATFGDAFVVYIGSHGDRGAHRADVILPAAAYTEKQATYVNTEGRAQMTEQAAFPPGEAREDWKIFRALSARLDATLPYDNLSALRAAMYEAAPQLAALDQISEAGTPEAPEAAGHGGLGADAFAYAVSDFYFTNPIARASAIMADCAKAKGMHDDAAKGKEGTGTNG
;
A
#
# COMPACT_ATOMS: atom_id res chain seq x y z
N LEU A 1 -30.41 -3.63 1.19
CA LEU A 1 -29.51 -4.51 1.97
C LEU A 1 -30.29 -5.54 2.79
N GLN A 2 -31.24 -5.16 3.64
CA GLN A 2 -31.95 -6.09 4.56
C GLN A 2 -32.72 -7.24 3.89
N ASN A 3 -33.22 -7.06 2.67
CA ASN A 3 -33.95 -8.11 1.94
C ASN A 3 -33.04 -9.00 1.08
N ALA A 4 -31.73 -8.76 1.06
CA ALA A 4 -30.79 -9.54 0.26
C ALA A 4 -30.42 -10.84 0.97
N THR A 5 -30.30 -11.94 0.24
CA THR A 5 -29.95 -13.26 0.80
C THR A 5 -28.50 -13.35 1.24
N LYS A 6 -27.59 -12.64 0.56
CA LYS A 6 -26.14 -12.61 0.84
C LYS A 6 -25.61 -11.18 0.63
N PRO A 7 -25.98 -10.23 1.50
CA PRO A 7 -25.54 -8.86 1.34
C PRO A 7 -24.03 -8.75 1.61
N MET A 8 -23.37 -7.86 0.86
CA MET A 8 -21.94 -7.60 0.98
C MET A 8 -21.72 -6.09 0.95
N ILE A 9 -20.82 -5.63 1.81
CA ILE A 9 -20.30 -4.26 1.83
C ILE A 9 -18.81 -4.34 1.52
N ILE A 10 -18.38 -3.59 0.52
CA ILE A 10 -16.96 -3.46 0.14
C ILE A 10 -16.59 -1.99 0.28
N VAL A 11 -15.62 -1.69 1.12
CA VAL A 11 -15.08 -0.34 1.32
C VAL A 11 -13.71 -0.25 0.65
N GLY A 12 -13.55 0.68 -0.28
CA GLY A 12 -12.26 0.92 -0.94
C GLY A 12 -11.36 1.84 -0.11
N GLN A 13 -10.04 1.70 -0.25
CA GLN A 13 -9.08 2.50 0.53
C GLN A 13 -9.25 4.02 0.38
N GLY A 14 -9.67 4.53 -0.78
CA GLY A 14 -9.89 5.97 -0.96
C GLY A 14 -10.95 6.56 -0.03
N ALA A 15 -11.89 5.74 0.46
CA ALA A 15 -12.86 6.16 1.47
C ALA A 15 -12.27 6.17 2.89
N LEU A 16 -11.21 5.38 3.12
CA LEU A 16 -10.57 5.19 4.42
C LEU A 16 -9.38 6.13 4.65
N THR A 17 -8.80 6.70 3.59
CA THR A 17 -7.64 7.60 3.66
C THR A 17 -8.02 9.08 3.71
N ARG A 18 -9.29 9.39 3.97
CA ARG A 18 -9.79 10.75 4.21
C ARG A 18 -9.61 11.12 5.68
N ASP A 19 -9.71 12.41 5.99
CA ASP A 19 -9.69 12.90 7.38
C ASP A 19 -10.81 12.28 8.24
N ASP A 20 -11.97 11.98 7.63
CA ASP A 20 -13.11 11.30 8.25
C ASP A 20 -13.09 9.76 8.04
N GLY A 21 -11.98 9.19 7.57
CA GLY A 21 -11.88 7.77 7.20
C GLY A 21 -12.21 6.80 8.34
N ALA A 22 -11.88 7.15 9.59
CA ALA A 22 -12.26 6.38 10.77
C ALA A 22 -13.78 6.35 10.99
N ALA A 23 -14.48 7.47 10.76
CA ALA A 23 -15.93 7.56 10.84
C ALA A 23 -16.60 6.78 9.70
N VAL A 24 -16.03 6.82 8.50
CA VAL A 24 -16.48 6.01 7.35
C VAL A 24 -16.37 4.51 7.67
N LEU A 25 -15.23 4.07 8.22
CA LEU A 25 -15.02 2.67 8.62
C LEU A 25 -16.04 2.24 9.68
N ALA A 26 -16.23 3.03 10.73
CA ALA A 26 -17.18 2.76 11.80
C ALA A 26 -18.61 2.65 11.26
N ALA A 27 -19.05 3.58 10.41
CA ALA A 27 -20.38 3.56 9.80
C ALA A 27 -20.60 2.34 8.89
N ALA A 28 -19.58 1.92 8.15
CA ALA A 28 -19.66 0.73 7.29
C ALA A 28 -19.75 -0.58 8.10
N ILE A 29 -19.00 -0.69 9.20
CA ILE A 29 -19.08 -1.82 10.13
C ILE A 29 -20.46 -1.85 10.81
N GLU A 30 -20.96 -0.70 11.28
CA GLU A 30 -22.29 -0.61 11.87
C GLU A 30 -23.39 -0.99 10.87
N LEU A 31 -23.29 -0.55 9.62
CA LEU A 31 -24.21 -0.92 8.55
C LEU A 31 -24.17 -2.42 8.27
N ALA A 32 -22.98 -3.03 8.25
CA ALA A 32 -22.81 -4.47 8.09
C ALA A 32 -23.52 -5.24 9.22
N ALA A 33 -23.30 -4.83 10.47
CA ALA A 33 -23.96 -5.41 11.63
C ALA A 33 -25.50 -5.29 11.57
N LYS A 34 -26.03 -4.13 11.18
CA LYS A 34 -27.48 -3.88 11.08
C LYS A 34 -28.18 -4.66 9.96
N THR A 35 -27.44 -5.04 8.93
CA THR A 35 -27.99 -5.63 7.71
C THR A 35 -27.64 -7.10 7.53
N GLY A 36 -26.78 -7.67 8.40
CA GLY A 36 -26.22 -9.01 8.23
C GLY A 36 -25.28 -9.12 7.02
N ALA A 37 -24.74 -8.00 6.53
CA ALA A 37 -23.84 -8.01 5.38
C ALA A 37 -22.43 -8.45 5.78
N THR A 38 -21.76 -9.20 4.90
CA THR A 38 -20.32 -9.42 5.04
C THR A 38 -19.58 -8.11 4.77
N PHE A 39 -18.69 -7.73 5.68
CA PHE A 39 -17.87 -6.53 5.56
C PHE A 39 -16.51 -6.88 4.93
N ASN A 40 -16.07 -6.10 3.94
CA ASN A 40 -14.82 -6.31 3.23
C ASN A 40 -14.13 -4.96 2.97
N VAL A 41 -12.81 -4.98 2.97
CA VAL A 41 -11.98 -3.83 2.54
C VAL A 41 -11.24 -4.22 1.26
N LEU A 42 -11.33 -3.37 0.24
CA LEU A 42 -10.60 -3.53 -1.01
C LEU A 42 -9.32 -2.70 -0.98
N HIS A 43 -8.17 -3.39 -0.90
CA HIS A 43 -6.85 -2.78 -0.90
C HIS A 43 -6.32 -2.52 -2.32
N THR A 44 -5.53 -1.47 -2.51
CA THR A 44 -4.96 -1.07 -3.80
C THR A 44 -3.46 -1.35 -3.94
N ALA A 45 -2.78 -1.75 -2.85
CA ALA A 45 -1.35 -2.05 -2.85
C ALA A 45 -1.07 -3.47 -2.32
N ALA A 46 -0.28 -4.24 -3.07
CA ALA A 46 0.04 -5.65 -2.75
C ALA A 46 0.83 -5.83 -1.44
N ALA A 47 1.52 -4.79 -0.97
CA ALA A 47 2.24 -4.82 0.31
C ALA A 47 1.32 -4.56 1.52
N ARG A 48 0.07 -4.10 1.30
CA ARG A 48 -0.75 -3.55 2.38
C ARG A 48 -1.18 -4.61 3.38
N VAL A 49 -1.76 -5.71 2.91
CA VAL A 49 -2.36 -6.72 3.81
C VAL A 49 -1.26 -7.41 4.63
N ALA A 50 -0.18 -7.84 4.00
CA ALA A 50 0.97 -8.41 4.71
C ALA A 50 1.59 -7.43 5.73
N GLY A 51 1.64 -6.14 5.40
CA GLY A 51 2.10 -5.11 6.33
C GLY A 51 1.18 -4.95 7.53
N LEU A 52 -0.14 -4.99 7.34
CA LEU A 52 -1.13 -4.97 8.42
C LEU A 52 -1.03 -6.24 9.28
N ASP A 53 -0.90 -7.42 8.67
CA ASP A 53 -0.69 -8.69 9.35
C ASP A 53 0.55 -8.70 10.25
N LEU A 54 1.63 -8.03 9.82
CA LEU A 54 2.89 -7.89 10.56
C LEU A 54 2.89 -6.72 11.54
N GLY A 55 1.78 -5.98 11.68
CA GLY A 55 1.69 -4.83 12.56
C GLY A 55 2.58 -3.66 12.15
N LEU A 56 2.85 -3.48 10.86
CA LEU A 56 3.60 -2.33 10.30
C LEU A 56 2.74 -1.06 10.31
N LEU A 57 2.38 -0.65 11.52
CA LEU A 57 1.62 0.55 11.85
C LEU A 57 2.48 1.45 12.75
N PRO A 58 2.20 2.77 12.79
CA PRO A 58 2.82 3.62 13.80
C PRO A 58 2.55 3.06 15.21
N GLY A 59 3.60 2.79 15.96
CA GLY A 59 3.51 2.38 17.37
C GLY A 59 3.09 3.53 18.28
N GLU A 60 3.13 3.32 19.59
CA GLU A 60 2.88 4.38 20.57
C GLU A 60 3.84 5.56 20.35
N GLY A 61 3.29 6.76 20.13
CA GLY A 61 4.07 7.96 19.79
C GLY A 61 4.62 7.99 18.37
N GLY A 62 4.33 6.99 17.53
CA GLY A 62 4.71 6.95 16.13
C GLY A 62 3.91 7.93 15.28
N HIS A 63 4.52 8.37 14.17
CA HIS A 63 3.90 9.28 13.23
C HIS A 63 3.27 8.54 12.05
N ASP A 64 2.09 8.98 11.62
CA ASP A 64 1.58 8.66 10.29
C ASP A 64 2.34 9.44 9.21
N VAL A 65 1.96 9.29 7.94
CA VAL A 65 2.67 9.94 6.82
C VAL A 65 2.64 11.46 6.93
N ALA A 66 1.49 12.06 7.26
CA ALA A 66 1.37 13.51 7.36
C ALA A 66 2.22 14.06 8.51
N ALA A 67 2.11 13.44 9.69
CA ALA A 67 2.90 13.82 10.85
C ALA A 67 4.40 13.58 10.64
N MET A 68 4.80 12.54 9.89
CA MET A 68 6.20 12.32 9.50
C MET A 68 6.72 13.47 8.62
N GLN A 69 5.92 13.98 7.69
CA GLN A 69 6.31 15.11 6.85
C GLN A 69 6.47 16.39 7.68
N GLU A 70 5.53 16.68 8.59
CA GLU A 70 5.60 17.84 9.49
C GLU A 70 6.80 17.75 10.44
N ALA A 71 7.04 16.57 11.02
CA ALA A 71 8.18 16.32 11.89
C ALA A 71 9.52 16.45 11.13
N ALA A 72 9.58 15.99 9.88
CA ALA A 72 10.77 16.16 9.05
C ALA A 72 11.01 17.62 8.66
N GLN A 73 9.96 18.37 8.34
CA GLN A 73 10.06 19.81 8.02
C GLN A 73 10.49 20.66 9.21
N SER A 74 10.06 20.31 10.42
CA SER A 74 10.46 20.99 11.65
C SER A 74 11.83 20.57 12.18
N GLY A 75 12.46 19.56 11.58
CA GLY A 75 13.72 18.97 12.03
C GLY A 75 13.60 18.01 13.22
N ALA A 76 12.38 17.68 13.65
CA ALA A 76 12.14 16.66 14.68
C ALA A 76 12.42 15.23 14.17
N VAL A 77 12.28 15.00 12.86
CA VAL A 77 12.71 13.78 12.17
C VAL A 77 13.85 14.13 11.23
N GLU A 78 15.07 13.71 11.57
CA GLU A 78 16.27 14.02 10.80
C GLU A 78 16.56 12.99 9.70
N ASN A 79 15.96 11.79 9.77
CA ASN A 79 16.22 10.69 8.85
C ASN A 79 14.92 10.02 8.42
N VAL A 80 14.76 9.76 7.11
CA VAL A 80 13.57 9.10 6.55
C VAL A 80 14.00 7.97 5.62
N ILE A 81 13.46 6.77 5.81
CA ILE A 81 13.63 5.64 4.89
C ILE A 81 12.36 5.47 4.05
N LEU A 82 12.49 5.64 2.75
CA LEU A 82 11.44 5.37 1.77
C LEU A 82 11.64 3.97 1.18
N TYR A 83 10.94 2.97 1.71
CA TYR A 83 10.98 1.61 1.17
C TYR A 83 9.94 1.43 0.07
N GLY A 84 10.36 1.59 -1.19
CA GLY A 84 9.50 1.50 -2.37
C GLY A 84 8.33 2.49 -2.36
N ALA A 85 8.49 3.60 -1.66
CA ALA A 85 7.42 4.57 -1.39
C ALA A 85 7.49 5.75 -2.38
N ASP A 86 6.74 5.64 -3.47
CA ASP A 86 6.65 6.69 -4.51
C ASP A 86 5.28 7.38 -4.58
N GLU A 87 4.29 6.87 -3.85
CA GLU A 87 2.91 7.41 -3.85
C GLU A 87 2.68 8.50 -2.79
N ILE A 88 3.73 8.96 -2.11
CA ILE A 88 3.61 10.06 -1.13
C ILE A 88 3.50 11.38 -1.89
N ALA A 89 2.27 11.83 -2.10
CA ALA A 89 1.99 13.08 -2.79
C ALA A 89 2.59 14.27 -2.02
N GLY A 90 3.27 15.18 -2.73
CA GLY A 90 3.86 16.36 -2.11
C GLY A 90 4.93 16.03 -1.07
N ALA A 91 5.59 14.86 -1.16
CA ALA A 91 6.65 14.42 -0.27
C ALA A 91 7.73 15.51 -0.09
N THR A 92 7.64 16.22 1.03
CA THR A 92 8.58 17.24 1.47
C THR A 92 9.06 16.82 2.85
N PHE A 93 10.34 16.47 2.93
CA PHE A 93 10.96 16.01 4.17
C PHE A 93 11.92 17.05 4.75
N GLY A 94 11.71 18.33 4.44
CA GLY A 94 12.62 19.41 4.85
C GLY A 94 14.08 19.08 4.51
N ASP A 95 14.96 19.29 5.50
CA ASP A 95 16.39 18.96 5.44
C ASP A 95 16.71 17.53 5.95
N ALA A 96 15.69 16.70 6.22
CA ALA A 96 15.92 15.32 6.64
C ALA A 96 16.72 14.55 5.58
N PHE A 97 17.61 13.68 6.05
CA PHE A 97 18.37 12.77 5.23
C PHE A 97 17.49 11.60 4.78
N VAL A 98 17.25 11.50 3.48
CA VAL A 98 16.31 10.55 2.88
C VAL A 98 17.07 9.41 2.22
N VAL A 99 16.81 8.18 2.68
CA VAL A 99 17.30 6.95 2.05
C VAL A 99 16.14 6.31 1.28
N TYR A 100 16.27 6.16 -0.03
CA TYR A 100 15.29 5.43 -0.85
C TYR A 100 15.79 4.02 -1.12
N ILE A 101 14.96 3.02 -0.82
CA ILE A 101 15.21 1.60 -1.08
C ILE A 101 14.15 1.12 -2.05
N GLY A 102 14.49 0.90 -3.31
CA GLY A 102 13.51 0.53 -4.33
C GLY A 102 14.14 0.06 -5.63
N SER A 103 13.31 -0.49 -6.52
CA SER A 103 13.74 -1.06 -7.80
C SER A 103 13.70 -0.05 -8.95
N HIS A 104 12.89 0.99 -8.85
CA HIS A 104 12.71 2.01 -9.87
C HIS A 104 12.94 3.40 -9.25
N GLY A 105 13.56 4.28 -10.03
CA GLY A 105 13.70 5.69 -9.68
C GLY A 105 12.49 6.47 -10.17
N ASP A 106 11.57 6.78 -9.26
CA ASP A 106 10.45 7.68 -9.52
C ASP A 106 10.41 8.77 -8.43
N ARG A 107 9.24 9.17 -7.94
CA ARG A 107 9.08 10.32 -7.04
C ARG A 107 9.90 10.21 -5.75
N GLY A 108 9.90 9.04 -5.10
CA GLY A 108 10.60 8.84 -3.85
C GLY A 108 12.12 8.90 -4.03
N ALA A 109 12.61 8.29 -5.11
CA ALA A 109 14.03 8.32 -5.47
C ALA A 109 14.52 9.73 -5.81
N HIS A 110 13.69 10.56 -6.45
CA HIS A 110 14.04 11.95 -6.77
C HIS A 110 14.28 12.82 -5.54
N ARG A 111 13.63 12.53 -4.41
CA ARG A 111 13.89 13.21 -3.13
C ARG A 111 15.06 12.60 -2.36
N ALA A 112 15.57 11.44 -2.72
CA ALA A 112 16.54 10.74 -1.89
C ALA A 112 17.94 11.40 -1.89
N ASP A 113 18.58 11.41 -0.73
CA ASP A 113 19.99 11.74 -0.56
C ASP A 113 20.88 10.52 -0.88
N VAL A 114 20.38 9.32 -0.57
CA VAL A 114 21.01 8.03 -0.92
C VAL A 114 19.98 7.07 -1.48
N ILE A 115 20.33 6.38 -2.56
CA ILE A 115 19.53 5.32 -3.16
C ILE A 115 20.22 3.97 -2.96
N LEU A 116 19.49 3.01 -2.39
CA LEU A 116 19.90 1.61 -2.27
C LEU A 116 19.07 0.76 -3.24
N PRO A 117 19.67 0.23 -4.31
CA PRO A 117 18.92 -0.48 -5.35
C PRO A 117 18.39 -1.83 -4.83
N ALA A 118 17.08 -2.01 -4.90
CA ALA A 118 16.38 -3.19 -4.42
C ALA A 118 15.81 -4.03 -5.58
N ALA A 119 15.63 -5.33 -5.36
CA ALA A 119 15.12 -6.25 -6.37
C ALA A 119 13.63 -5.99 -6.69
N ALA A 120 13.25 -6.07 -7.97
CA ALA A 120 11.86 -6.06 -8.40
C ALA A 120 11.13 -7.35 -7.99
N TYR A 121 9.79 -7.37 -8.10
CA TYR A 121 8.99 -8.53 -7.68
C TYR A 121 9.30 -9.82 -8.47
N THR A 122 9.78 -9.70 -9.71
CA THR A 122 10.21 -10.83 -10.57
C THR A 122 11.60 -11.35 -10.22
N GLU A 123 12.34 -10.65 -9.37
CA GLU A 123 13.76 -10.88 -9.10
C GLU A 123 14.03 -11.43 -7.70
N LYS A 124 12.97 -11.73 -6.95
CA LYS A 124 13.05 -12.20 -5.57
C LYS A 124 11.93 -13.19 -5.24
N GLN A 125 12.22 -14.06 -4.27
CA GLN A 125 11.24 -14.96 -3.68
C GLN A 125 10.61 -14.28 -2.45
N ALA A 126 9.44 -13.68 -2.60
CA ALA A 126 8.79 -12.87 -1.58
C ALA A 126 7.36 -13.36 -1.30
N THR A 127 6.93 -13.20 -0.05
CA THR A 127 5.55 -13.46 0.36
C THR A 127 4.73 -12.18 0.19
N TYR A 128 3.62 -12.27 -0.55
CA TYR A 128 2.61 -11.22 -0.67
C TYR A 128 1.28 -11.74 -0.12
N VAL A 129 0.43 -10.83 0.36
CA VAL A 129 -0.93 -11.17 0.79
C VAL A 129 -1.91 -10.32 -0.01
N ASN A 130 -2.85 -10.97 -0.67
CA ASN A 130 -3.87 -10.30 -1.47
C ASN A 130 -5.03 -9.77 -0.60
N THR A 131 -6.00 -9.07 -1.20
CA THR A 131 -7.09 -8.41 -0.46
C THR A 131 -8.04 -9.36 0.29
N GLU A 132 -8.04 -10.65 -0.03
CA GLU A 132 -8.85 -11.67 0.66
C GLU A 132 -8.07 -12.38 1.77
N GLY A 133 -6.84 -11.94 2.08
CA GLY A 133 -6.02 -12.50 3.15
C GLY A 133 -5.22 -13.74 2.74
N ARG A 134 -5.12 -14.06 1.45
CA ARG A 134 -4.36 -15.22 0.98
C ARG A 134 -2.89 -14.88 0.83
N ALA A 135 -2.04 -15.57 1.58
CA ALA A 135 -0.59 -15.51 1.42
C ALA A 135 -0.15 -16.27 0.17
N GLN A 136 0.68 -15.65 -0.66
CA GLN A 136 1.20 -16.19 -1.91
C GLN A 136 2.70 -15.92 -1.98
N MET A 137 3.45 -16.82 -2.61
CA MET A 137 4.89 -16.68 -2.75
C MET A 137 5.28 -16.51 -4.21
N THR A 138 6.08 -15.49 -4.52
CA THR A 138 6.70 -15.35 -5.84
C THR A 138 7.87 -16.30 -5.97
N GLU A 139 8.22 -16.67 -7.20
CA GLU A 139 9.49 -17.30 -7.52
C GLU A 139 10.41 -16.32 -8.24
N GLN A 140 11.72 -16.48 -8.04
CA GLN A 140 12.70 -15.66 -8.75
C GLN A 140 12.76 -16.09 -10.22
N ALA A 141 12.36 -15.20 -11.12
CA ALA A 141 12.40 -15.43 -12.57
C ALA A 141 13.70 -14.88 -13.21
N ALA A 142 14.27 -13.84 -12.63
CA ALA A 142 15.53 -13.23 -13.08
C ALA A 142 16.38 -12.80 -11.87
N PHE A 143 17.67 -12.55 -12.09
CA PHE A 143 18.51 -11.94 -11.06
C PHE A 143 18.32 -10.43 -11.02
N PRO A 144 18.43 -9.78 -9.84
CA PRO A 144 18.41 -8.33 -9.75
C PRO A 144 19.52 -7.70 -10.62
N PRO A 145 19.25 -6.61 -11.36
CA PRO A 145 20.22 -6.02 -12.27
C PRO A 145 21.35 -5.32 -11.53
N GLY A 146 22.57 -5.42 -12.08
CA GLY A 146 23.75 -4.71 -11.58
C GLY A 146 24.06 -5.04 -10.11
N GLU A 147 24.04 -4.01 -9.27
CA GLU A 147 24.33 -4.14 -7.83
C GLU A 147 23.08 -4.21 -6.94
N ALA A 148 21.89 -4.35 -7.55
CA ALA A 148 20.66 -4.52 -6.78
C ALA A 148 20.72 -5.76 -5.88
N ARG A 149 20.04 -5.70 -4.74
CA ARG A 149 19.96 -6.78 -3.76
C ARG A 149 18.51 -7.03 -3.37
N GLU A 150 18.22 -8.24 -2.90
CA GLU A 150 16.94 -8.51 -2.24
C GLU A 150 16.78 -7.57 -1.03
N ASP A 151 15.58 -7.03 -0.83
CA ASP A 151 15.33 -5.93 0.11
C ASP A 151 15.76 -6.30 1.54
N TRP A 152 15.47 -7.53 1.98
CA TRP A 152 15.82 -8.00 3.31
C TRP A 152 17.34 -8.02 3.55
N LYS A 153 18.15 -8.29 2.51
CA LYS A 153 19.61 -8.26 2.61
C LYS A 153 20.10 -6.83 2.83
N ILE A 154 19.43 -5.85 2.21
CA ILE A 154 19.73 -4.42 2.40
C ILE A 154 19.46 -4.04 3.86
N PHE A 155 18.27 -4.35 4.39
CA PHE A 155 17.94 -4.07 5.80
C PHE A 155 18.85 -4.81 6.77
N ARG A 156 19.16 -6.09 6.51
CA ARG A 156 20.09 -6.86 7.34
C ARG A 156 21.49 -6.26 7.35
N ALA A 157 22.01 -5.80 6.21
CA ALA A 157 23.31 -5.13 6.14
C ALA A 157 23.29 -3.76 6.83
N LEU A 158 22.24 -2.97 6.62
CA LEU A 158 22.04 -1.67 7.27
C LEU A 158 21.98 -1.82 8.79
N SER A 159 21.25 -2.81 9.30
CA SER A 159 21.12 -3.07 10.74
C SER A 159 22.47 -3.29 11.43
N ALA A 160 23.42 -3.93 10.76
CA ALA A 160 24.77 -4.12 11.28
C ALA A 160 25.61 -2.83 11.28
N ARG A 161 25.33 -1.89 10.36
CA ARG A 161 25.99 -0.58 10.34
C ARG A 161 25.42 0.39 11.36
N LEU A 162 24.21 0.11 11.86
CA LEU A 162 23.53 0.90 12.90
C LEU A 162 23.67 0.27 14.29
N ASP A 163 24.58 -0.70 14.46
CA ASP A 163 24.79 -1.46 15.71
C ASP A 163 23.49 -2.11 16.28
N ALA A 164 22.52 -2.38 15.41
CA ALA A 164 21.21 -2.94 15.72
C ALA A 164 20.96 -4.22 14.90
N THR A 165 21.96 -5.11 14.88
CA THR A 165 22.00 -6.27 13.98
C THR A 165 20.76 -7.16 14.11
N LEU A 166 20.04 -7.34 13.00
CA LEU A 166 18.88 -8.24 12.94
C LEU A 166 19.30 -9.71 13.10
N PRO A 167 18.52 -10.55 13.81
CA PRO A 167 18.94 -11.88 14.26
C PRO A 167 18.76 -12.99 13.19
N TYR A 168 18.91 -12.67 11.91
CA TYR A 168 18.77 -13.62 10.82
C TYR A 168 19.76 -13.33 9.69
N ASP A 169 20.36 -14.39 9.13
CA ASP A 169 21.37 -14.29 8.06
C ASP A 169 20.93 -14.96 6.75
N ASN A 170 19.75 -15.56 6.73
CA ASN A 170 19.19 -16.21 5.55
C ASN A 170 17.67 -16.07 5.48
N LEU A 171 17.12 -16.29 4.28
CA LEU A 171 15.70 -16.11 4.00
C LEU A 171 14.81 -17.07 4.82
N SER A 172 15.27 -18.29 5.09
CA SER A 172 14.52 -19.26 5.90
C SER A 172 14.37 -18.79 7.35
N ALA A 173 15.43 -18.24 7.94
CA ALA A 173 15.39 -17.68 9.30
C ALA A 173 14.52 -16.43 9.38
N LEU A 174 14.61 -15.53 8.38
CA LEU A 174 13.71 -14.38 8.28
C LEU A 174 12.24 -14.82 8.20
N ARG A 175 11.93 -15.82 7.37
CA ARG A 175 10.58 -16.37 7.26
C ARG A 175 10.10 -17.00 8.55
N ALA A 176 10.96 -17.75 9.25
CA ALA A 176 10.61 -18.31 10.55
C ALA A 176 10.19 -17.21 11.54
N ALA A 177 10.96 -16.12 11.63
CA ALA A 177 10.61 -14.97 12.46
C ALA A 177 9.31 -14.27 11.99
N MET A 178 9.12 -14.14 10.67
CA MET A 178 7.92 -13.57 10.08
C MET A 178 6.67 -14.43 10.39
N TYR A 179 6.78 -15.75 10.33
CA TYR A 179 5.70 -16.69 10.64
C TYR A 179 5.41 -16.78 12.14
N GLU A 180 6.41 -16.57 12.98
CA GLU A 180 6.18 -16.42 14.43
C GLU A 180 5.37 -15.16 14.74
N ALA A 181 5.69 -14.05 14.06
CA ALA A 181 4.96 -12.79 14.22
C ALA A 181 3.54 -12.82 13.62
N ALA A 182 3.36 -13.47 12.47
CA ALA A 182 2.09 -13.58 11.75
C ALA A 182 1.93 -15.00 11.14
N PRO A 183 1.38 -15.97 11.90
CA PRO A 183 1.28 -17.38 11.49
C PRO A 183 0.50 -17.61 10.19
N GLN A 184 -0.47 -16.76 9.87
CA GLN A 184 -1.25 -16.82 8.64
C GLN A 184 -0.37 -16.69 7.39
N LEU A 185 0.80 -16.04 7.49
CA LEU A 185 1.73 -15.90 6.37
C LEU A 185 2.42 -17.22 6.00
N ALA A 186 2.41 -18.22 6.90
CA ALA A 186 2.92 -19.57 6.62
C ALA A 186 1.91 -20.44 5.85
N ALA A 187 0.62 -20.09 5.90
CA ALA A 187 -0.47 -20.82 5.24
C ALA A 187 -0.60 -20.41 3.77
N LEU A 188 0.43 -20.73 2.97
CA LEU A 188 0.47 -20.39 1.55
C LEU A 188 -0.76 -20.94 0.81
N ASP A 189 -1.32 -20.10 -0.05
CA ASP A 189 -2.51 -20.34 -0.88
C ASP A 189 -3.79 -20.69 -0.10
N GLN A 190 -3.82 -20.42 1.22
CA GLN A 190 -5.00 -20.62 2.06
C GLN A 190 -5.56 -19.26 2.52
N ILE A 191 -6.87 -19.20 2.72
CA ILE A 191 -7.55 -18.07 3.37
C ILE A 191 -7.79 -18.47 4.82
N SER A 192 -7.35 -17.63 5.74
CA SER A 192 -7.75 -17.73 7.16
C SER A 192 -9.02 -16.92 7.39
N GLU A 193 -9.95 -17.45 8.17
CA GLU A 193 -11.13 -16.67 8.55
C GLU A 193 -10.72 -15.46 9.39
N ALA A 194 -11.12 -14.27 8.96
CA ALA A 194 -10.94 -13.05 9.72
C ALA A 194 -11.91 -13.02 10.91
N GLY A 195 -11.50 -12.37 11.99
CA GLY A 195 -12.36 -12.10 13.14
C GLY A 195 -13.52 -11.16 12.82
N THR A 196 -14.32 -10.84 13.85
CA THR A 196 -15.38 -9.84 13.71
C THR A 196 -14.73 -8.46 13.50
N PRO A 197 -15.16 -7.66 12.50
CA PRO A 197 -14.64 -6.31 12.31
C PRO A 197 -14.89 -5.43 13.54
N GLU A 198 -13.86 -4.73 13.99
CA GLU A 198 -13.93 -3.82 15.12
C GLU A 198 -13.92 -2.36 14.63
N ALA A 199 -14.83 -1.55 15.17
CA ALA A 199 -14.84 -0.12 14.88
C ALA A 199 -13.70 0.58 15.64
N PRO A 200 -13.00 1.54 15.01
CA PRO A 200 -11.91 2.26 15.69
C PRO A 200 -12.43 3.05 16.89
N GLU A 201 -11.70 3.03 18.01
CA GLU A 201 -12.07 3.73 19.25
C GLU A 201 -12.24 5.26 19.04
N ALA A 202 -11.52 5.82 18.06
CA ALA A 202 -11.60 7.23 17.64
C ALA A 202 -12.84 7.58 16.80
N ALA A 203 -13.83 6.69 16.68
CA ALA A 203 -15.11 6.97 16.01
C ALA A 203 -15.91 8.17 16.63
N GLY A 204 -15.40 8.77 17.71
CA GLY A 204 -15.88 10.02 18.29
C GLY A 204 -15.35 11.31 17.66
N HIS A 205 -14.57 11.28 16.57
CA HIS A 205 -14.06 12.49 15.93
C HIS A 205 -14.82 12.81 14.62
N GLY A 206 -15.69 13.82 14.67
CA GLY A 206 -16.16 14.58 13.50
C GLY A 206 -17.43 14.11 12.80
N GLY A 207 -17.83 12.85 12.94
CA GLY A 207 -18.92 12.28 12.12
C GLY A 207 -18.52 12.19 10.64
N LEU A 208 -19.47 11.79 9.78
CA LEU A 208 -19.21 11.71 8.34
C LEU A 208 -19.08 13.11 7.74
N GLY A 209 -17.97 13.37 7.04
CA GLY A 209 -17.76 14.61 6.30
C GLY A 209 -18.71 14.74 5.12
N ALA A 210 -18.91 15.98 4.66
CA ALA A 210 -19.80 16.29 3.54
C ALA A 210 -19.14 16.08 2.15
N ASP A 211 -17.82 15.94 2.11
CA ASP A 211 -17.08 15.83 0.85
C ASP A 211 -17.42 14.53 0.13
N ALA A 212 -17.56 14.62 -1.20
CA ALA A 212 -17.78 13.45 -2.04
C ALA A 212 -16.58 12.49 -2.00
N PHE A 213 -16.82 11.18 -2.13
CA PHE A 213 -15.73 10.22 -2.29
C PHE A 213 -15.01 10.44 -3.62
N ALA A 214 -13.68 10.40 -3.57
CA ALA A 214 -12.83 10.47 -4.75
C ALA A 214 -12.34 9.07 -5.17
N TYR A 215 -11.90 8.94 -6.41
CA TYR A 215 -11.26 7.72 -6.88
C TYR A 215 -9.95 7.49 -6.15
N ALA A 216 -9.78 6.30 -5.56
CA ALA A 216 -8.51 5.88 -4.97
C ALA A 216 -7.39 5.73 -6.01
N VAL A 217 -7.77 5.48 -7.27
CA VAL A 217 -6.87 5.37 -8.42
C VAL A 217 -7.41 6.29 -9.51
N SER A 218 -6.72 7.41 -9.75
CA SER A 218 -7.09 8.38 -10.78
C SER A 218 -6.59 7.98 -12.18
N ASP A 219 -5.48 7.23 -12.24
CA ASP A 219 -4.93 6.69 -13.47
C ASP A 219 -4.55 5.22 -13.29
N PHE A 220 -5.34 4.34 -13.90
CA PHE A 220 -5.16 2.89 -13.84
C PHE A 220 -3.80 2.44 -14.42
N TYR A 221 -3.28 3.15 -15.44
CA TYR A 221 -2.05 2.74 -16.12
C TYR A 221 -0.78 3.19 -15.36
N PHE A 222 -0.92 4.07 -14.35
CA PHE A 222 0.20 4.69 -13.65
C PHE A 222 0.11 4.56 -12.12
N THR A 223 -0.32 3.39 -11.65
CA THR A 223 -0.59 3.09 -10.23
C THR A 223 0.63 2.85 -9.35
N ASN A 224 1.79 2.56 -9.95
CA ASN A 224 3.02 2.25 -9.21
C ASN A 224 4.26 2.56 -10.07
N PRO A 225 5.48 2.57 -9.49
CA PRO A 225 6.72 2.93 -10.19
C PRO A 225 7.03 2.06 -11.41
N ILE A 226 6.72 0.76 -11.37
CA ILE A 226 6.96 -0.16 -12.49
C ILE A 226 6.05 0.22 -13.66
N ALA A 227 4.77 0.46 -13.38
CA ALA A 227 3.81 0.86 -14.40
C ALA A 227 4.15 2.25 -14.99
N ARG A 228 4.60 3.20 -14.16
CA ARG A 228 5.03 4.53 -14.61
C ARG A 228 6.31 4.52 -15.45
N ALA A 229 7.23 3.59 -15.18
CA ALA A 229 8.42 3.40 -16.01
C ALA A 229 8.14 2.65 -17.32
N SER A 230 6.95 2.08 -17.51
CA SER A 230 6.62 1.27 -18.68
C SER A 230 6.18 2.10 -19.88
N ALA A 231 6.93 2.01 -20.98
CA ALA A 231 6.54 2.59 -22.26
C ALA A 231 5.19 2.03 -22.77
N ILE A 232 4.91 0.75 -22.51
CA ILE A 232 3.65 0.12 -22.92
C ILE A 232 2.47 0.71 -22.16
N MET A 233 2.60 0.95 -20.86
CA MET A 233 1.54 1.60 -20.08
C MET A 233 1.31 3.04 -20.53
N ALA A 234 2.37 3.75 -20.92
CA ALA A 234 2.25 5.08 -21.51
C ALA A 234 1.49 5.06 -22.84
N ASP A 235 1.76 4.08 -23.71
CA ASP A 235 1.01 3.90 -24.96
C ASP A 235 -0.47 3.56 -24.69
N CYS A 236 -0.75 2.70 -23.71
CA CYS A 236 -2.13 2.39 -23.30
C CYS A 236 -2.87 3.63 -22.78
N ALA A 237 -2.23 4.43 -21.92
CA ALA A 237 -2.81 5.67 -21.39
C ALA A 237 -3.12 6.67 -22.51
N LYS A 238 -2.21 6.82 -23.48
CA LYS A 238 -2.41 7.66 -24.67
C LYS A 238 -3.58 7.17 -25.53
N ALA A 239 -3.66 5.87 -25.79
CA ALA A 239 -4.74 5.28 -26.58
C ALA A 239 -6.11 5.50 -25.92
N LYS A 240 -6.19 5.36 -24.59
CA LYS A 240 -7.41 5.69 -23.82
C LYS A 240 -7.77 7.17 -23.97
N GLY A 241 -6.82 8.09 -23.79
CA GLY A 241 -7.06 9.53 -23.94
C GLY A 241 -7.61 9.90 -25.32
N MET A 242 -7.02 9.34 -26.39
CA MET A 242 -7.51 9.53 -27.77
C MET A 242 -8.94 9.01 -27.95
N HIS A 243 -9.29 7.88 -27.34
CA HIS A 243 -10.65 7.34 -27.38
C HIS A 243 -11.63 8.24 -26.62
N ASP A 244 -11.27 8.71 -25.43
CA ASP A 244 -12.11 9.59 -24.61
C ASP A 244 -12.35 10.94 -25.31
N ASP A 245 -11.32 11.49 -25.98
CA ASP A 245 -11.45 12.72 -26.77
C ASP A 245 -12.30 12.52 -28.03
N ALA A 246 -12.16 11.38 -28.71
CA ALA A 246 -13.00 11.02 -29.85
C ALA A 246 -14.47 10.79 -29.44
N ALA A 247 -14.72 10.30 -28.23
CA ALA A 247 -16.05 10.14 -27.67
C ALA A 247 -16.68 11.50 -27.29
N LYS A 248 -15.89 12.45 -26.77
CA LYS A 248 -16.34 13.83 -26.48
C LYS A 248 -16.61 14.66 -27.73
N GLY A 249 -15.86 14.43 -28.81
CA GLY A 249 -16.06 15.10 -30.12
C GLY A 249 -17.30 14.62 -30.88
N LYS A 250 -17.93 13.52 -30.44
CA LYS A 250 -19.28 13.14 -30.84
C LYS A 250 -20.24 13.72 -29.81
N GLU A 251 -20.75 14.92 -30.05
CA GLU A 251 -22.00 15.34 -29.40
C GLU A 251 -23.00 14.21 -29.61
N GLY A 252 -23.31 13.49 -28.53
CA GLY A 252 -24.31 12.44 -28.53
C GLY A 252 -25.63 13.07 -28.88
N THR A 253 -26.01 13.02 -30.16
CA THR A 253 -27.42 13.10 -30.53
C THR A 253 -28.08 11.93 -29.83
N GLY A 254 -28.85 12.26 -28.79
CA GLY A 254 -29.37 11.30 -27.83
C GLY A 254 -30.09 10.12 -28.47
N THR A 255 -30.30 9.14 -27.59
CA THR A 255 -31.02 7.86 -27.70
C THR A 255 -30.13 6.62 -27.78
N ASN A 256 -30.44 5.70 -26.86
CA ASN A 256 -30.07 4.28 -26.76
C ASN A 256 -28.95 3.97 -25.75
N GLY A 257 -29.21 3.40 -24.58
CA GLY A 257 -30.44 2.82 -24.01
C GLY A 257 -30.06 2.07 -22.73
#